data_AF-M4UJA4-F1
#
_entry.id   AF-M4UJA4-F1
#
_cell.length_a   1.000
_cell.length_b   1.000
_cell.length_c   1.000
_cell.angle_alpha   90.00
_cell.angle_beta   90.00
_cell.angle_gamma   90.00
#
_symmetry.space_group_name_H-M   'P 1'
#
loop_
_entity.id
_entity.type
_entity.pdbx_description
1 polymer ?
#
loop_
_entity_poly.entity_id
_entity_poly.type
_entity_poly.pdbx_seq_one_letter_code
_entity_poly.pdbx_strand_id
1 'polypeptide(L)'
;MHKFISSFCVLLLMCAFSNATHADIKKTIKNKFKDGIFEEFTGVFTKIPGLKQMTEKIKENEYQLISARKKRGVLEIINMKDIESITLSRERYANGFKLNNNAILAMGTYWLKATPKDNKKQAIKRKVIVSNRGKNQVELKFWKKGLKVYPLEIITIPASARVRIVNIIPKYKFGMPLKQGKYRVEVSNKGYKTRKFDVMLNHNQSNFTSKLDPVSDKISKALSEIAQSPEAEKPEKENSALMDAFWWSVLIGVILVLLWLVYSFIKSLLQWLKRAWRSIFN
;
A
#
# COMPACT_ATOMS: atom_id res chain seq x y z
N MET A 1 42.85 -25.59 -17.17
CA MET A 1 41.84 -26.40 -17.87
C MET A 1 40.43 -26.13 -17.34
N HIS A 2 39.90 -24.90 -17.49
CA HIS A 2 38.65 -24.48 -16.79
C HIS A 2 37.63 -23.73 -17.66
N LYS A 3 37.66 -23.89 -18.99
CA LYS A 3 36.74 -23.19 -19.91
C LYS A 3 35.84 -24.09 -20.79
N PHE A 4 35.85 -25.41 -20.63
CA PHE A 4 35.10 -26.31 -21.53
C PHE A 4 33.84 -26.99 -20.96
N ILE A 5 33.58 -26.91 -19.65
CA ILE A 5 32.47 -27.64 -19.01
C ILE A 5 31.10 -26.95 -19.22
N SER A 6 31.09 -25.66 -19.59
CA SER A 6 29.84 -24.93 -19.86
C SER A 6 29.22 -25.22 -21.24
N SER A 7 29.95 -25.89 -22.15
CA SER A 7 29.48 -26.18 -23.51
C SER A 7 28.90 -27.59 -23.64
N PHE A 8 29.36 -28.54 -22.82
CA PHE A 8 28.95 -29.94 -22.90
C PHE A 8 27.51 -30.18 -22.40
N CYS A 9 27.01 -29.34 -21.48
CA CYS A 9 25.63 -29.43 -21.00
C CYS A 9 24.60 -28.91 -22.03
N VAL A 10 25.04 -28.09 -22.99
CA VAL A 10 24.23 -27.62 -24.13
C VAL A 10 24.35 -28.58 -25.32
N LEU A 11 25.50 -29.23 -25.50
CA LEU A 11 25.73 -30.21 -26.58
C LEU A 11 25.04 -31.57 -26.31
N LEU A 12 25.03 -32.04 -25.05
CA LEU A 12 24.35 -33.30 -24.68
C LEU A 12 22.81 -33.18 -24.81
N LEU A 13 22.30 -31.95 -24.79
CA LEU A 13 20.89 -31.62 -25.01
C LEU A 13 20.54 -31.58 -26.52
N MET A 14 21.52 -31.45 -27.41
CA MET A 14 21.29 -31.38 -28.87
C MET A 14 21.27 -32.76 -29.54
N CYS A 15 21.93 -33.77 -28.95
CA CYS A 15 21.96 -35.13 -29.52
C CYS A 15 20.73 -35.99 -29.18
N ALA A 16 19.86 -35.56 -28.25
CA ALA A 16 18.68 -36.32 -27.80
C ALA A 16 17.34 -35.89 -28.45
N PHE A 17 17.34 -34.90 -29.35
CA PHE A 17 16.14 -34.43 -30.05
C PHE A 17 16.33 -34.49 -31.56
N SER A 18 16.50 -35.68 -32.13
CA SER A 18 16.68 -35.81 -33.58
C SER A 18 15.39 -35.73 -34.41
N ASN A 19 14.19 -35.72 -33.83
CA ASN A 19 12.94 -35.74 -34.64
C ASN A 19 11.89 -34.69 -34.28
N ALA A 20 12.24 -33.65 -33.54
CA ALA A 20 11.37 -32.49 -33.36
C ALA A 20 12.19 -31.22 -33.58
N THR A 21 11.75 -30.39 -34.51
CA THR A 21 12.31 -29.06 -34.79
C THR A 21 12.50 -28.31 -33.48
N HIS A 22 13.75 -27.97 -33.16
CA HIS A 22 14.14 -27.31 -31.91
C HIS A 22 13.35 -26.00 -31.67
N ALA A 23 12.85 -25.38 -32.74
CA ALA A 23 12.00 -24.22 -32.71
C ALA A 23 10.61 -24.51 -32.10
N ASP A 24 9.98 -25.64 -32.42
CA ASP A 24 8.61 -25.95 -32.00
C ASP A 24 8.52 -26.39 -30.54
N ILE A 25 9.48 -27.19 -30.07
CA ILE A 25 9.60 -27.51 -28.65
C ILE A 25 9.84 -26.22 -27.85
N LYS A 26 10.78 -25.38 -28.28
CA LYS A 26 11.09 -24.12 -27.60
C LYS A 26 9.91 -23.15 -27.59
N LYS A 27 9.16 -23.07 -28.70
CA LYS A 27 7.96 -22.23 -28.83
C LYS A 27 6.82 -22.75 -27.97
N THR A 28 6.61 -24.07 -27.94
CA THR A 28 5.59 -24.72 -27.12
C THR A 28 5.90 -24.56 -25.63
N ILE A 29 7.17 -24.75 -25.23
CA ILE A 29 7.65 -24.48 -23.88
C ILE A 29 7.46 -23.02 -23.53
N LYS A 30 7.90 -22.10 -24.37
CA LYS A 30 7.75 -20.66 -24.13
C LYS A 30 6.29 -20.23 -24.00
N ASN A 31 5.39 -20.76 -24.83
CA ASN A 31 3.97 -20.43 -24.81
C ASN A 31 3.29 -20.99 -23.55
N LYS A 32 3.45 -22.28 -23.25
CA LYS A 32 2.80 -22.87 -22.08
C LYS A 32 3.40 -22.38 -20.74
N PHE A 33 4.68 -21.97 -20.69
CA PHE A 33 5.23 -21.24 -19.53
C PHE A 33 4.62 -19.84 -19.39
N LYS A 34 4.33 -19.17 -20.51
CA LYS A 34 3.63 -17.88 -20.55
C LYS A 34 2.19 -18.02 -20.05
N ASP A 35 1.56 -19.16 -20.32
CA ASP A 35 0.21 -19.50 -19.84
C ASP A 35 0.23 -20.08 -18.40
N GLY A 36 1.42 -20.31 -17.85
CA GLY A 36 1.70 -20.84 -16.52
C GLY A 36 1.30 -22.30 -16.31
N ILE A 37 0.88 -23.02 -17.36
CA ILE A 37 0.34 -24.39 -17.26
C ILE A 37 1.51 -25.37 -17.09
N PHE A 38 1.89 -25.67 -15.84
CA PHE A 38 2.90 -26.72 -15.57
C PHE A 38 2.36 -28.14 -15.69
N GLU A 39 1.06 -28.36 -15.49
CA GLU A 39 0.46 -29.70 -15.46
C GLU A 39 0.49 -30.38 -16.85
N GLU A 40 0.19 -29.65 -17.93
CA GLU A 40 0.26 -30.20 -19.29
C GLU A 40 1.69 -30.38 -19.82
N PHE A 41 2.68 -29.81 -19.17
CA PHE A 41 4.07 -30.08 -19.53
C PHE A 41 4.58 -31.40 -18.99
N THR A 42 3.92 -31.98 -17.98
CA THR A 42 4.36 -33.20 -17.33
C THR A 42 4.60 -34.32 -18.35
N GLY A 43 3.72 -34.51 -19.35
CA GLY A 43 3.87 -35.54 -20.37
C GLY A 43 5.03 -35.35 -21.35
N VAL A 44 5.47 -34.11 -21.60
CA VAL A 44 6.65 -33.80 -22.41
C VAL A 44 7.92 -33.94 -21.57
N PHE A 45 7.84 -33.54 -20.31
CA PHE A 45 8.90 -33.59 -19.32
C PHE A 45 9.19 -35.01 -18.83
N THR A 46 8.20 -35.90 -18.73
CA THR A 46 8.38 -37.31 -18.34
C THR A 46 9.20 -38.11 -19.34
N LYS A 47 9.30 -37.64 -20.59
CA LYS A 47 10.11 -38.27 -21.65
C LYS A 47 11.58 -37.82 -21.63
N ILE A 48 11.93 -36.81 -20.82
CA ILE A 48 13.30 -36.31 -20.70
C ILE A 48 14.01 -37.07 -19.56
N PRO A 49 14.97 -37.97 -19.87
CA PRO A 49 15.72 -38.67 -18.83
C PRO A 49 16.44 -37.68 -17.89
N GLY A 50 16.40 -37.96 -16.59
CA GLY A 50 16.93 -37.08 -15.54
C GLY A 50 15.95 -36.01 -15.02
N LEU A 51 14.88 -35.67 -15.77
CA LEU A 51 13.93 -34.67 -15.30
C LEU A 51 12.97 -35.18 -14.23
N LYS A 52 12.65 -36.48 -14.23
CA LYS A 52 11.94 -37.13 -13.12
C LYS A 52 12.74 -36.99 -11.83
N GLN A 53 14.06 -37.25 -11.87
CA GLN A 53 14.98 -37.06 -10.74
C GLN A 53 15.07 -35.59 -10.33
N MET A 54 15.13 -34.65 -11.28
CA MET A 54 15.11 -33.22 -10.97
C MET A 54 13.79 -32.79 -10.31
N THR A 55 12.65 -33.32 -10.78
CA THR A 55 11.32 -33.05 -10.22
C THR A 55 11.19 -33.65 -8.82
N GLU A 56 11.73 -34.84 -8.61
CA GLU A 56 11.82 -35.53 -7.33
C GLU A 56 12.70 -34.75 -6.36
N LYS A 57 13.89 -34.30 -6.78
CA LYS A 57 14.77 -33.42 -6.00
C LYS A 57 14.17 -32.05 -5.71
N ILE A 58 13.39 -31.46 -6.64
CA ILE A 58 12.58 -30.25 -6.36
C ILE A 58 11.51 -30.55 -5.30
N LYS A 59 10.86 -31.71 -5.38
CA LYS A 59 9.85 -32.17 -4.40
C LYS A 59 10.49 -32.49 -3.03
N GLU A 60 11.70 -33.03 -3.02
CA GLU A 60 12.55 -33.28 -1.85
C GLU A 60 13.26 -32.02 -1.34
N ASN A 61 12.88 -30.84 -1.84
CA ASN A 61 13.35 -29.54 -1.36
C ASN A 61 14.83 -29.20 -1.66
N GLU A 62 15.51 -29.94 -2.53
CA GLU A 62 16.92 -29.69 -2.88
C GLU A 62 17.12 -28.43 -3.75
N TYR A 63 16.13 -28.05 -4.57
CA TYR A 63 16.28 -26.95 -5.55
C TYR A 63 15.36 -25.76 -5.28
N GLN A 64 15.95 -24.55 -5.22
CA GLN A 64 15.24 -23.28 -5.06
C GLN A 64 14.94 -22.62 -6.41
N LEU A 65 13.79 -21.93 -6.50
CA LEU A 65 13.47 -21.12 -7.68
C LEU A 65 14.33 -19.85 -7.69
N ILE A 66 15.11 -19.64 -8.75
CA ILE A 66 16.01 -18.50 -8.89
C ILE A 66 15.71 -17.72 -10.18
N SER A 67 15.36 -16.45 -10.03
CA SER A 67 15.21 -15.51 -11.14
C SER A 67 16.57 -15.13 -11.73
N ALA A 68 16.66 -15.17 -13.06
CA ALA A 68 17.83 -14.75 -13.85
C ALA A 68 18.05 -13.21 -13.88
N ARG A 69 17.06 -12.41 -13.44
CA ARG A 69 17.20 -10.93 -13.43
C ARG A 69 18.20 -10.46 -12.35
N LYS A 70 19.03 -9.48 -12.69
CA LYS A 70 20.02 -8.85 -11.79
C LYS A 70 19.39 -8.26 -10.51
N LYS A 71 18.22 -7.63 -10.65
CA LYS A 71 17.45 -7.05 -9.54
C LYS A 71 16.46 -8.08 -8.97
N ARG A 72 16.85 -8.73 -7.88
CA ARG A 72 16.11 -9.83 -7.24
C ARG A 72 16.16 -9.75 -5.73
N GLY A 73 15.21 -10.40 -5.06
CA GLY A 73 15.16 -10.54 -3.60
C GLY A 73 14.67 -11.92 -3.20
N VAL A 74 14.88 -12.26 -1.93
CA VAL A 74 14.45 -13.54 -1.37
C VAL A 74 13.03 -13.41 -0.87
N LEU A 75 12.14 -14.30 -1.28
CA LEU A 75 10.82 -14.51 -0.71
C LEU A 75 10.90 -15.72 0.21
N GLU A 76 10.61 -15.52 1.49
CA GLU A 76 10.61 -16.55 2.51
C GLU A 76 9.18 -16.75 3.02
N ILE A 77 8.67 -17.97 2.91
CA ILE A 77 7.33 -18.33 3.40
C ILE A 77 7.48 -18.89 4.81
N ILE A 78 6.84 -18.23 5.77
CA ILE A 78 6.83 -18.65 7.17
C ILE A 78 5.62 -19.56 7.40
N ASN A 79 5.82 -20.62 8.20
CA ASN A 79 4.81 -21.62 8.58
C ASN A 79 4.35 -22.52 7.41
N MET A 80 5.27 -23.30 6.82
CA MET A 80 4.96 -24.18 5.69
C MET A 80 4.24 -25.49 6.07
N LYS A 81 4.16 -25.86 7.36
CA LYS A 81 3.65 -27.17 7.81
C LYS A 81 2.19 -27.42 7.43
N ASP A 82 1.36 -26.37 7.46
CA ASP A 82 -0.08 -26.41 7.18
C ASP A 82 -0.43 -26.22 5.69
N ILE A 83 0.58 -26.02 4.83
CA ILE A 83 0.41 -25.74 3.40
C ILE A 83 0.47 -27.05 2.60
N GLU A 84 -0.55 -27.31 1.79
CA GLU A 84 -0.55 -28.42 0.82
C GLU A 84 0.15 -28.00 -0.47
N SER A 85 -0.21 -26.81 -0.97
CA SER A 85 0.41 -26.23 -2.15
C SER A 85 0.42 -24.71 -2.07
N ILE A 86 1.45 -24.12 -2.66
CA ILE A 86 1.56 -22.67 -2.83
C ILE A 86 2.06 -22.39 -4.24
N THR A 87 1.42 -21.45 -4.91
CA THR A 87 1.78 -21.02 -6.26
C THR A 87 1.94 -19.50 -6.32
N LEU A 88 2.84 -19.05 -7.19
CA LEU A 88 3.08 -17.64 -7.46
C LEU A 88 2.92 -17.33 -8.95
N SER A 89 2.18 -16.27 -9.24
CA SER A 89 2.09 -15.74 -10.60
C SER A 89 2.32 -14.24 -10.63
N ARG A 90 2.75 -13.69 -11.77
CA ARG A 90 2.77 -12.22 -11.98
C ARG A 90 1.38 -11.68 -12.27
N GLU A 91 0.47 -12.53 -12.71
CA GLU A 91 -0.90 -12.18 -13.06
C GLU A 91 -1.89 -12.84 -12.09
N ARG A 92 -3.07 -12.23 -11.92
CA ARG A 92 -4.02 -12.64 -10.87
C ARG A 92 -4.61 -14.03 -11.11
N TYR A 93 -4.95 -14.32 -12.35
CA TYR A 93 -5.68 -15.53 -12.73
C TYR A 93 -4.81 -16.53 -13.48
N ALA A 94 -3.63 -16.13 -13.93
CA ALA A 94 -2.70 -17.05 -14.55
C ALA A 94 -2.30 -18.16 -13.57
N ASN A 95 -1.91 -19.28 -14.18
CA ASN A 95 -1.29 -20.36 -13.45
C ASN A 95 0.06 -19.89 -12.90
N GLY A 96 0.38 -20.37 -11.71
CA GLY A 96 1.55 -19.93 -10.97
C GLY A 96 2.59 -21.03 -10.86
N PHE A 97 3.83 -20.62 -10.65
CA PHE A 97 4.94 -21.53 -10.32
C PHE A 97 4.74 -22.05 -8.90
N LYS A 98 4.77 -23.37 -8.71
CA LYS A 98 4.70 -23.98 -7.39
C LYS A 98 5.96 -23.66 -6.58
N LEU A 99 5.79 -23.33 -5.31
CA LEU A 99 6.89 -23.19 -4.36
C LEU A 99 6.88 -24.33 -3.34
N ASN A 100 8.06 -24.83 -3.00
CA ASN A 100 8.22 -25.81 -1.92
C ASN A 100 9.04 -25.27 -0.74
N ASN A 101 9.88 -24.25 -0.98
CA ASN A 101 10.75 -23.58 -0.01
C ASN A 101 10.69 -22.04 -0.20
N ASN A 102 11.80 -21.34 0.07
CA ASN A 102 12.04 -19.97 -0.34
C ASN A 102 12.28 -19.86 -1.87
N ALA A 103 12.15 -18.65 -2.39
CA ALA A 103 12.38 -18.35 -3.80
C ALA A 103 13.16 -17.04 -3.95
N ILE A 104 14.14 -17.02 -4.85
CA ILE A 104 14.84 -15.80 -5.25
C ILE A 104 14.13 -15.26 -6.49
N LEU A 105 13.34 -14.21 -6.31
CA LEU A 105 12.47 -13.68 -7.35
C LEU A 105 12.93 -12.31 -7.80
N ALA A 106 12.69 -11.98 -9.07
CA ALA A 106 12.86 -10.62 -9.55
C ALA A 106 11.96 -9.67 -8.74
N MET A 107 12.43 -8.45 -8.50
CA MET A 107 11.60 -7.46 -7.81
C MET A 107 10.26 -7.26 -8.52
N GLY A 108 9.21 -7.03 -7.75
CA GLY A 108 7.87 -6.76 -8.27
C GLY A 108 6.75 -7.31 -7.40
N THR A 109 5.53 -7.19 -7.93
CA THR A 109 4.32 -7.74 -7.30
C THR A 109 3.99 -9.10 -7.90
N TYR A 110 3.63 -10.04 -7.02
CA TYR A 110 3.20 -11.38 -7.38
C TYR A 110 1.86 -11.68 -6.71
N TRP A 111 1.05 -12.50 -7.35
CA TRP A 111 -0.14 -13.12 -6.79
C TRP A 111 0.22 -14.46 -6.19
N LEU A 112 0.09 -14.56 -4.89
CA LEU A 112 0.25 -15.78 -4.11
C LEU A 112 -1.09 -16.45 -3.94
N LYS A 113 -1.14 -17.74 -4.28
CA LYS A 113 -2.26 -18.63 -3.97
C LYS A 113 -1.72 -19.77 -3.11
N ALA A 114 -2.26 -19.94 -1.91
CA ALA A 114 -1.85 -21.01 -1.00
C ALA A 114 -3.07 -21.81 -0.54
N THR A 115 -2.96 -23.13 -0.65
CA THR A 115 -4.00 -24.10 -0.29
C THR A 115 -3.59 -24.81 1.00
N PRO A 116 -4.45 -24.82 2.03
CA PRO A 116 -4.18 -25.53 3.28
C PRO A 116 -4.37 -27.03 3.12
N LYS A 117 -3.62 -27.84 3.90
CA LYS A 117 -3.85 -29.29 4.00
C LYS A 117 -5.22 -29.63 4.59
N ASP A 118 -5.69 -28.81 5.52
CA ASP A 118 -7.01 -28.96 6.13
C ASP A 118 -8.07 -28.32 5.24
N ASN A 119 -8.94 -29.15 4.66
CA ASN A 119 -10.02 -28.73 3.78
C ASN A 119 -11.10 -27.86 4.48
N LYS A 120 -11.13 -27.81 5.81
CA LYS A 120 -12.02 -26.95 6.59
C LYS A 120 -11.49 -25.52 6.69
N LYS A 121 -10.23 -25.28 6.32
CA LYS A 121 -9.62 -23.94 6.27
C LYS A 121 -9.77 -23.30 4.89
N GLN A 122 -9.70 -21.98 4.84
CA GLN A 122 -9.82 -21.18 3.62
C GLN A 122 -8.46 -21.04 2.94
N ALA A 123 -8.44 -21.20 1.62
CA ALA A 123 -7.26 -20.88 0.82
C ALA A 123 -6.96 -19.38 0.83
N ILE A 124 -5.69 -19.01 0.75
CA ILE A 124 -5.24 -17.62 0.69
C ILE A 124 -4.95 -17.24 -0.76
N LYS A 125 -5.45 -16.10 -1.20
CA LYS A 125 -5.15 -15.48 -2.51
C LYS A 125 -4.86 -14.00 -2.31
N ARG A 126 -3.58 -13.59 -2.33
CA ARG A 126 -3.18 -12.20 -2.08
C ARG A 126 -1.98 -11.74 -2.88
N LYS A 127 -1.81 -10.42 -2.96
CA LYS A 127 -0.59 -9.81 -3.51
C LYS A 127 0.55 -9.91 -2.50
N VAL A 128 1.74 -10.21 -3.00
CA VAL A 128 3.01 -10.18 -2.28
C VAL A 128 3.98 -9.33 -3.08
N ILE A 129 4.74 -8.48 -2.38
CA ILE A 129 5.74 -7.62 -3.00
C ILE A 129 7.11 -8.20 -2.66
N VAL A 130 7.90 -8.46 -3.69
CA VAL A 130 9.31 -8.82 -3.56
C VAL A 130 10.12 -7.57 -3.85
N SER A 131 10.77 -7.04 -2.82
CA SER A 131 11.79 -6.00 -2.97
C SER A 131 13.15 -6.62 -3.26
N ASN A 132 14.07 -5.86 -3.84
CA ASN A 132 15.46 -6.31 -4.05
C ASN A 132 16.36 -6.20 -2.80
N ARG A 133 15.81 -5.78 -1.65
CA ARG A 133 16.56 -5.57 -0.42
C ARG A 133 16.13 -6.61 0.60
N GLY A 134 17.08 -7.43 1.06
CA GLY A 134 16.86 -8.37 2.15
C GLY A 134 15.88 -9.51 1.86
N LYS A 135 15.42 -10.12 2.95
CA LYS A 135 14.40 -11.18 2.96
C LYS A 135 13.01 -10.55 3.03
N ASN A 136 12.14 -10.93 2.10
CA ASN A 136 10.72 -10.57 2.09
C ASN A 136 9.98 -11.73 2.73
N GLN A 137 9.71 -11.61 4.03
CA GLN A 137 9.02 -12.66 4.79
C GLN A 137 7.51 -12.56 4.66
N VAL A 138 6.87 -13.69 4.39
CA VAL A 138 5.43 -13.81 4.23
C VAL A 138 4.94 -14.91 5.14
N GLU A 139 4.29 -14.50 6.22
CA GLU A 139 3.56 -15.43 7.09
C GLU A 139 2.17 -15.72 6.50
N LEU A 140 1.78 -16.99 6.50
CA LEU A 140 0.47 -17.44 6.06
C LEU A 140 -0.30 -18.04 7.25
N LYS A 141 -1.46 -17.47 7.54
CA LYS A 141 -2.41 -17.96 8.55
C LYS A 141 -3.70 -18.37 7.87
N PHE A 142 -4.04 -19.65 7.93
CA PHE A 142 -5.27 -20.18 7.33
C PHE A 142 -6.41 -20.21 8.35
N TRP A 143 -7.50 -19.54 8.03
CA TRP A 143 -8.68 -19.42 8.88
C TRP A 143 -9.72 -20.49 8.54
N LYS A 144 -10.51 -20.94 9.53
CA LYS A 144 -11.67 -21.81 9.27
C LYS A 144 -12.65 -21.15 8.29
N LYS A 145 -13.27 -21.96 7.43
CA LYS A 145 -14.35 -21.51 6.53
C LYS A 145 -15.51 -20.91 7.34
N GLY A 146 -16.12 -19.85 6.79
CA GLY A 146 -17.28 -19.19 7.40
C GLY A 146 -16.97 -18.14 8.48
N LEU A 147 -15.70 -17.93 8.84
CA LEU A 147 -15.33 -16.86 9.77
C LEU A 147 -15.64 -15.47 9.19
N LYS A 148 -16.22 -14.61 10.02
CA LYS A 148 -16.55 -13.21 9.66
C LYS A 148 -15.68 -12.19 10.37
N VAL A 149 -14.87 -12.64 11.33
CA VAL A 149 -14.07 -11.82 12.23
C VAL A 149 -12.64 -12.34 12.21
N TYR A 150 -11.68 -11.42 12.12
CA TYR A 150 -10.26 -11.72 12.00
C TYR A 150 -9.47 -10.80 12.93
N PRO A 151 -8.34 -11.24 13.50
CA PRO A 151 -7.49 -10.38 14.31
C PRO A 151 -6.80 -9.35 13.41
N LEU A 152 -6.93 -8.05 13.71
CA LEU A 152 -6.19 -7.02 13.00
C LEU A 152 -4.81 -6.83 13.66
N GLU A 153 -3.75 -7.14 12.92
CA GLU A 153 -2.36 -7.07 13.38
C GLU A 153 -1.60 -6.01 12.57
N ILE A 154 -1.43 -4.81 13.13
CA ILE A 154 -0.58 -3.76 12.55
C ILE A 154 0.80 -3.82 13.19
N ILE A 155 1.82 -4.20 12.40
CA ILE A 155 3.22 -4.25 12.78
C ILE A 155 3.89 -2.96 12.31
N THR A 156 4.61 -2.27 13.18
CA THR A 156 5.20 -0.96 12.86
C THR A 156 6.71 -0.95 12.95
N ILE A 157 7.34 -0.12 12.12
CA ILE A 157 8.77 0.20 12.20
C ILE A 157 8.87 1.73 12.24
N PRO A 158 9.31 2.34 13.37
CA PRO A 158 9.75 1.70 14.62
C PRO A 158 8.64 0.97 15.38
N ALA A 159 9.02 0.00 16.22
CA ALA A 159 8.09 -0.80 17.03
C ALA A 159 7.35 0.04 18.10
N SER A 160 7.91 1.18 18.51
CA SER A 160 7.30 2.10 19.48
C SER A 160 6.19 2.98 18.90
N ALA A 161 5.87 2.85 17.60
CA ALA A 161 4.86 3.70 16.97
C ALA A 161 3.45 3.44 17.50
N ARG A 162 2.69 4.51 17.68
CA ARG A 162 1.28 4.45 18.06
C ARG A 162 0.43 4.15 16.84
N VAL A 163 -0.44 3.16 16.96
CA VAL A 163 -1.43 2.79 15.94
C VAL A 163 -2.83 3.20 16.38
N ARG A 164 -3.58 3.84 15.48
CA ARG A 164 -4.98 4.19 15.66
C ARG A 164 -5.78 3.74 14.44
N ILE A 165 -6.94 3.13 14.67
CA ILE A 165 -7.90 2.79 13.62
C ILE A 165 -9.01 3.83 13.68
N VAL A 166 -9.14 4.63 12.62
CA VAL A 166 -9.95 5.87 12.64
C VAL A 166 -11.45 5.58 12.58
N ASN A 167 -11.85 4.45 12.01
CA ASN A 167 -13.23 4.09 11.74
C ASN A 167 -13.77 2.99 12.68
N ILE A 168 -13.25 2.90 13.90
CA ILE A 168 -13.80 2.05 14.97
C ILE A 168 -13.93 2.87 16.26
N ILE A 169 -14.92 2.53 17.08
CA ILE A 169 -15.16 3.16 18.39
C ILE A 169 -14.11 2.72 19.43
N PRO A 170 -13.86 1.42 19.67
CA PRO A 170 -12.91 1.01 20.70
C PRO A 170 -11.47 1.34 20.32
N LYS A 171 -10.64 1.62 21.33
CA LYS A 171 -9.19 1.79 21.14
C LYS A 171 -8.59 0.50 20.58
N TYR A 172 -7.82 0.64 19.50
CA TYR A 172 -7.13 -0.48 18.88
C TYR A 172 -6.16 -1.16 19.86
N LYS A 173 -6.20 -2.50 19.86
CA LYS A 173 -5.21 -3.38 20.51
C LYS A 173 -4.69 -4.36 19.47
N PHE A 174 -3.39 -4.68 19.54
CA PHE A 174 -2.78 -5.62 18.61
C PHE A 174 -3.52 -6.96 18.60
N GLY A 175 -3.92 -7.43 17.41
CA GLY A 175 -4.63 -8.70 17.26
C GLY A 175 -6.10 -8.66 17.68
N MET A 176 -6.69 -7.49 17.95
CA MET A 176 -8.11 -7.42 18.33
C MET A 176 -9.02 -7.96 17.22
N PRO A 177 -10.08 -8.71 17.57
CA PRO A 177 -11.00 -9.26 16.59
C PRO A 177 -11.86 -8.15 15.97
N LEU A 178 -11.84 -8.07 14.64
CA LEU A 178 -12.65 -7.12 13.87
C LEU A 178 -13.35 -7.82 12.71
N LYS A 179 -14.56 -7.37 12.37
CA LYS A 179 -15.29 -7.89 11.21
C LYS A 179 -14.46 -7.69 9.94
N GLN A 180 -14.62 -8.59 8.97
CA GLN A 180 -14.03 -8.38 7.65
C GLN A 180 -14.51 -7.04 7.08
N GLY A 181 -13.58 -6.24 6.54
CA GLY A 181 -13.89 -4.90 6.04
C GLY A 181 -12.68 -4.01 5.81
N LYS A 182 -12.96 -2.79 5.35
CA LYS A 182 -11.97 -1.74 5.12
C LYS A 182 -11.74 -0.94 6.40
N TYR A 183 -10.48 -0.77 6.78
CA TYR A 183 -10.08 -0.02 7.98
C TYR A 183 -9.10 1.08 7.62
N ARG A 184 -9.29 2.26 8.21
CA ARG A 184 -8.37 3.39 8.05
C ARG A 184 -7.40 3.41 9.21
N VAL A 185 -6.13 3.17 8.90
CA VAL A 185 -5.04 3.10 9.85
C VAL A 185 -4.27 4.41 9.85
N GLU A 186 -3.98 4.91 11.03
CA GLU A 186 -3.08 6.01 11.27
C GLU A 186 -1.95 5.52 12.18
N VAL A 187 -0.71 5.74 11.76
CA VAL A 187 0.49 5.35 12.49
C VAL A 187 1.35 6.58 12.71
N SER A 188 1.70 6.86 13.96
CA SER A 188 2.50 8.03 14.35
C SER A 188 3.57 7.66 15.37
N ASN A 189 4.69 8.38 15.33
CA ASN A 189 5.76 8.27 16.30
C ASN A 189 6.50 9.62 16.37
N LYS A 190 7.03 9.99 17.54
CA LYS A 190 7.80 11.23 17.71
C LYS A 190 9.05 11.20 16.82
N GLY A 191 9.29 12.26 16.06
CA GLY A 191 10.41 12.33 15.10
C GLY A 191 10.16 11.61 13.77
N TYR A 192 8.95 11.07 13.54
CA TYR A 192 8.57 10.43 12.28
C TYR A 192 7.36 11.10 11.65
N LYS A 193 7.28 11.05 10.31
CA LYS A 193 6.10 11.52 9.58
C LYS A 193 4.93 10.58 9.87
N THR A 194 3.79 11.14 10.27
CA THR A 194 2.57 10.37 10.48
C THR A 194 2.07 9.81 9.15
N ARG A 195 1.74 8.52 9.13
CA ARG A 195 1.27 7.81 7.94
C ARG A 195 -0.19 7.41 8.11
N LYS A 196 -1.00 7.71 7.10
CA LYS A 196 -2.41 7.29 7.01
C LYS A 196 -2.60 6.40 5.79
N PHE A 197 -3.25 5.26 5.96
CA PHE A 197 -3.49 4.32 4.86
C PHE A 197 -4.72 3.44 5.14
N ASP A 198 -5.32 2.92 4.09
CA ASP A 198 -6.44 2.00 4.20
C ASP A 198 -5.94 0.54 4.08
N VAL A 199 -6.49 -0.35 4.90
CA VAL A 199 -6.26 -1.80 4.84
C VAL A 199 -7.56 -2.54 4.62
N MET A 200 -7.50 -3.69 3.96
CA MET A 200 -8.64 -4.59 3.78
C MET A 200 -8.43 -5.83 4.62
N LEU A 201 -9.12 -5.93 5.75
CA LEU A 201 -9.07 -7.07 6.66
C LEU A 201 -9.99 -8.17 6.16
N ASN A 202 -9.46 -9.37 5.94
CA ASN A 202 -10.21 -10.57 5.57
C ASN A 202 -9.37 -11.82 5.83
N HIS A 203 -9.87 -13.00 5.45
CA HIS A 203 -9.14 -14.27 5.58
C HIS A 203 -7.79 -14.29 4.83
N ASN A 204 -7.61 -13.48 3.79
CA ASN A 204 -6.35 -13.44 3.04
C ASN A 204 -5.28 -12.63 3.77
N GLN A 205 -5.67 -11.54 4.43
CA GLN A 205 -4.73 -10.62 5.04
C GLN A 205 -5.26 -10.06 6.35
N SER A 206 -4.60 -10.46 7.44
CA SER A 206 -4.87 -10.01 8.81
C SER A 206 -3.70 -9.24 9.42
N ASN A 207 -2.48 -9.43 8.89
CA ASN A 207 -1.27 -8.73 9.30
C ASN A 207 -0.87 -7.63 8.29
N PHE A 208 -0.44 -6.46 8.76
CA PHE A 208 -0.03 -5.36 7.91
C PHE A 208 1.19 -4.67 8.50
N THR A 209 2.22 -4.47 7.68
CA THR A 209 3.45 -3.81 8.12
C THR A 209 3.49 -2.36 7.64
N SER A 210 3.73 -1.43 8.56
CA SER A 210 3.89 0.00 8.28
C SER A 210 5.25 0.49 8.74
N LYS A 211 6.10 0.88 7.78
CA LYS A 211 7.34 1.62 8.05
C LYS A 211 7.05 3.12 8.00
N LEU A 212 7.50 3.84 9.01
CA LEU A 212 7.48 5.30 9.07
C LEU A 212 8.81 5.87 8.57
N ASP A 213 8.73 7.03 7.94
CA ASP A 213 9.90 7.79 7.50
C ASP A 213 10.24 8.85 8.55
N PRO A 214 11.53 9.02 8.90
CA PRO A 214 11.94 10.06 9.85
C PRO A 214 11.61 11.45 9.28
N VAL A 215 11.29 12.38 10.17
CA VAL A 215 11.22 13.81 9.84
C VAL A 215 12.65 14.28 9.63
N SER A 216 12.98 14.88 8.47
CA SER A 216 14.36 15.28 8.17
C SER A 216 14.88 16.31 9.18
N ASP A 217 16.19 16.31 9.42
CA ASP A 217 16.83 17.14 10.45
C ASP A 217 16.59 18.65 10.28
N LYS A 218 16.42 19.13 9.03
CA LYS A 218 16.05 20.52 8.76
C LYS A 218 14.63 20.85 9.25
N ILE A 219 13.70 19.90 9.10
CA ILE A 219 12.30 20.07 9.51
C ILE A 219 12.15 19.82 11.00
N SER A 220 12.88 18.85 11.58
CA SER A 220 12.85 18.61 13.03
C SER A 220 13.46 19.77 13.82
N LYS A 221 14.55 20.37 13.32
CA LYS A 221 15.16 21.58 13.88
C LYS A 221 14.23 22.80 13.78
N ALA A 222 13.59 23.01 12.62
CA ALA A 222 12.57 24.04 12.47
C ALA A 222 11.35 23.81 13.39
N LEU A 223 10.86 22.57 13.52
CA LEU A 223 9.75 22.22 14.41
C LEU A 223 10.12 22.30 15.90
N SER A 224 11.38 22.03 16.26
CA SER A 224 11.87 22.22 17.63
C SER A 224 12.10 23.68 17.96
N GLU A 225 12.59 24.49 17.01
CA GLU A 225 12.71 25.95 17.16
C GLU A 225 11.33 26.62 17.27
N ILE A 226 10.32 26.13 16.54
CA ILE A 226 8.92 26.57 16.67
C ILE A 226 8.30 26.13 18.01
N ALA A 227 8.68 24.96 18.54
CA ALA A 227 8.16 24.44 19.81
C ALA A 227 8.95 24.90 21.06
N GLN A 228 10.16 25.43 20.88
CA GLN A 228 11.02 26.01 21.93
C GLN A 228 11.02 27.54 21.89
N SER A 229 10.48 28.16 20.83
CA SER A 229 10.03 29.55 20.90
C SER A 229 9.07 29.64 22.08
N PRO A 230 9.26 30.61 23.00
CA PRO A 230 8.37 30.78 24.15
C PRO A 230 6.95 30.77 23.59
N GLU A 231 6.14 29.86 24.12
CA GLU A 231 4.72 29.67 23.80
C GLU A 231 4.16 30.99 23.32
N ALA A 232 3.89 31.08 22.01
CA ALA A 232 3.52 32.33 21.37
C ALA A 232 2.46 32.96 22.23
N GLU A 233 2.86 33.97 23.00
CA GLU A 233 1.99 34.77 23.81
C GLU A 233 0.96 35.24 22.79
N LYS A 234 -0.27 34.76 22.96
CA LYS A 234 -1.46 35.25 22.26
C LYS A 234 -1.21 36.75 22.00
N PRO A 235 -1.23 37.26 20.76
CA PRO A 235 -0.92 38.66 20.51
C PRO A 235 -2.05 39.51 21.09
N GLU A 236 -1.98 39.75 22.39
CA GLU A 236 -2.92 40.50 23.19
C GLU A 236 -2.27 41.84 23.46
N LYS A 237 -2.35 42.72 22.45
CA LYS A 237 -2.79 44.13 22.54
C LYS A 237 -2.38 45.00 21.36
N GLU A 238 -1.42 44.59 20.52
CA GLU A 238 -1.04 45.41 19.35
C GLU A 238 -2.03 45.24 18.18
N ASN A 239 -2.48 44.00 17.93
CA ASN A 239 -3.50 43.72 16.91
C ASN A 239 -4.90 44.21 17.31
N SER A 240 -5.20 44.37 18.61
CA SER A 240 -6.48 44.98 19.01
C SER A 240 -6.47 46.48 18.75
N ALA A 241 -5.36 47.17 18.98
CA ALA A 241 -5.25 48.60 18.66
C ALA A 241 -5.35 48.87 17.15
N LEU A 242 -4.71 48.03 16.32
CA LEU A 242 -4.80 48.14 14.86
C LEU A 242 -6.16 47.68 14.30
N MET A 243 -6.76 46.64 14.88
CA MET A 243 -8.13 46.21 14.52
C MET A 243 -9.18 47.21 15.01
N ASP A 244 -9.02 47.81 16.19
CA ASP A 244 -9.88 48.87 16.70
C ASP A 244 -9.76 50.09 15.79
N ALA A 245 -8.55 50.53 15.42
CA ALA A 245 -8.36 51.63 14.48
C ALA A 245 -9.01 51.35 13.11
N PHE A 246 -8.91 50.10 12.62
CA PHE A 246 -9.59 49.67 11.40
C PHE A 246 -11.12 49.72 11.55
N TRP A 247 -11.69 49.19 12.65
CA TRP A 247 -13.13 49.24 12.91
C TRP A 247 -13.64 50.66 13.16
N TRP A 248 -12.87 51.55 13.81
CA TRP A 248 -13.20 52.98 13.95
C TRP A 248 -13.20 53.68 12.59
N SER A 249 -12.27 53.34 11.69
CA SER A 249 -12.27 53.90 10.32
C SER A 249 -13.49 53.45 9.51
N VAL A 250 -13.89 52.17 9.65
CA VAL A 250 -15.10 51.63 9.01
C VAL A 250 -16.36 52.26 9.62
N LEU A 251 -16.42 52.40 10.95
CA LEU A 251 -17.54 53.00 11.66
C LEU A 251 -17.73 54.49 11.28
N ILE A 252 -16.64 55.26 11.22
CA ILE A 252 -16.66 56.66 10.76
C ILE A 252 -17.14 56.74 9.31
N GLY A 253 -16.67 55.84 8.43
CA GLY A 253 -17.14 55.75 7.05
C GLY A 253 -18.67 55.51 6.97
N VAL A 254 -19.18 54.56 7.75
CA VAL A 254 -20.63 54.27 7.82
C VAL A 254 -21.42 55.47 8.36
N ILE A 255 -20.93 56.15 9.40
CA ILE A 255 -21.58 57.34 9.96
C ILE A 255 -21.63 58.47 8.94
N LEU A 256 -20.55 58.71 8.18
CA LEU A 256 -20.53 59.71 7.12
C LEU A 256 -21.53 59.38 5.99
N VAL A 257 -21.66 58.11 5.63
CA VAL A 257 -22.67 57.65 4.66
C VAL A 257 -24.08 57.85 5.20
N LEU A 258 -24.34 57.55 6.48
CA LEU A 258 -25.64 57.78 7.10
C LEU A 258 -25.98 59.28 7.17
N LEU A 259 -25.03 60.13 7.56
CA LEU A 259 -25.20 61.58 7.54
C LEU A 259 -25.47 62.10 6.12
N TRP A 260 -24.78 61.55 5.12
CA TRP A 260 -25.03 61.88 3.72
C TRP A 260 -26.43 61.45 3.26
N LEU A 261 -26.90 60.26 3.67
CA LEU A 261 -28.25 59.79 3.38
C LEU A 261 -29.32 60.65 4.05
N VAL A 262 -29.13 61.03 5.31
CA VAL A 262 -30.04 61.94 6.04
C VAL A 262 -30.05 63.32 5.37
N TYR A 263 -28.89 63.87 5.03
CA TYR A 263 -28.80 65.13 4.29
C TYR A 263 -29.50 65.03 2.93
N SER A 264 -29.26 63.95 2.18
CA SER A 264 -29.91 63.68 0.89
C SER A 264 -31.42 63.58 1.02
N PHE A 265 -31.90 62.93 2.09
CA PHE A 265 -33.32 62.80 2.40
C PHE A 265 -33.94 64.15 2.77
N ILE A 266 -33.32 64.94 3.65
CA ILE A 266 -33.78 66.28 4.03
C ILE A 266 -33.81 67.20 2.81
N LYS A 267 -32.78 67.14 1.96
CA LYS A 267 -32.72 67.91 0.70
C LYS A 267 -33.87 67.53 -0.23
N SER A 268 -34.15 66.24 -0.35
CA SER A 268 -35.28 65.73 -1.15
C SER A 268 -36.62 66.15 -0.56
N LEU A 269 -36.77 66.12 0.77
CA LEU A 269 -37.95 66.59 1.48
C LEU A 269 -38.17 68.09 1.30
N LEU A 270 -37.12 68.90 1.39
CA LEU A 270 -37.17 70.35 1.11
C LEU A 270 -37.52 70.65 -0.34
N GLN A 271 -36.99 69.87 -1.29
CA GLN A 271 -37.38 69.99 -2.70
C GLN A 271 -38.84 69.62 -2.93
N TRP A 272 -39.33 68.58 -2.25
CA TRP A 272 -40.72 68.18 -2.31
C TRP A 272 -41.65 69.20 -1.67
N LEU A 273 -41.31 69.73 -0.49
CA LEU A 273 -42.04 70.83 0.15
C LEU A 273 -42.06 72.08 -0.73
N LYS A 274 -40.95 72.45 -1.40
CA LYS A 274 -40.95 73.55 -2.39
C LYS A 274 -41.88 73.29 -3.57
N ARG A 275 -42.04 72.04 -4.00
CA ARG A 275 -42.99 71.67 -5.07
C ARG A 275 -44.44 71.70 -4.59
N ALA A 276 -44.70 71.20 -3.38
CA ALA A 276 -46.02 71.25 -2.74
C ALA A 276 -46.47 72.69 -2.45
N TRP A 277 -45.56 73.56 -1.99
CA TRP A 277 -45.86 74.97 -1.74
C TRP A 277 -46.20 75.74 -3.02
N ARG A 278 -45.56 75.42 -4.16
CA ARG A 278 -45.93 75.96 -5.50
C ARG A 278 -47.28 75.46 -6.01
N SER A 279 -47.78 74.34 -5.50
CA SER A 279 -49.10 73.79 -5.88
C SER A 279 -50.25 74.36 -5.05
N ILE A 280 -49.95 74.99 -3.90
CA ILE A 280 -50.96 75.51 -2.98
C ILE A 280 -51.13 77.04 -3.15
N PHE A 281 -50.09 77.75 -3.60
CA PHE A 281 -50.09 79.21 -3.75
C PHE A 281 -49.97 79.71 -5.21
N ASN A 282 -50.32 78.87 -6.19
CA ASN A 282 -50.38 79.24 -7.60
C ASN A 282 -51.59 78.58 -8.28
#